data_AF-A0A1V5SCW1-F1
#
_entry.id   AF-A0A1V5SCW1-F1
#
_cell.length_a   1.000
_cell.length_b   1.000
_cell.length_c   1.000
_cell.angle_alpha   90.00
_cell.angle_beta   90.00
_cell.angle_gamma   90.00
#
_symmetry.space_group_name_H-M   'P 1'
#
loop_
_entity.id
_entity.type
_entity.pdbx_description
1 polymer ?
#
loop_
_entity_poly.entity_id
_entity_poly.type
_entity_poly.pdbx_seq_one_letter_code
_entity_poly.pdbx_strand_id
1 'polypeptide(L)'
;MKKLATIFLAVALIVAVVPSQAFAVNTATHGKITGKSVVSGLCSFLIWPGIGQYINDNETKKNWTHAAIGLFPPFRFWSGWDGLINRQGGRWDGKI
;
A
#
# COMPACT_ATOMS: atom_id res chain seq x y z
N MET A 1 5.44 -30.51 -19.27
CA MET A 1 4.11 -29.94 -19.64
C MET A 1 3.01 -30.31 -18.65
N LYS A 2 2.75 -31.58 -18.35
CA LYS A 2 1.67 -31.98 -17.41
C LYS A 2 1.79 -31.34 -16.01
N LYS A 3 2.99 -31.32 -15.41
CA LYS A 3 3.24 -30.71 -14.10
C LYS A 3 2.94 -29.20 -14.06
N LEU A 4 3.31 -28.47 -15.11
CA LEU A 4 3.01 -27.04 -15.25
C LEU A 4 1.51 -26.82 -15.39
N ALA A 5 0.83 -27.61 -16.22
CA ALA A 5 -0.63 -27.54 -16.37
C ALA A 5 -1.34 -27.81 -15.04
N THR A 6 -0.87 -28.79 -14.25
CA THR A 6 -1.43 -29.08 -12.92
C THR A 6 -1.19 -27.93 -11.92
N ILE A 7 -0.02 -27.31 -11.92
CA ILE A 7 0.27 -26.14 -11.08
C ILE A 7 -0.62 -24.95 -11.46
N PHE A 8 -0.74 -24.66 -12.76
CA PHE A 8 -1.63 -23.61 -13.24
C PHE A 8 -3.10 -23.88 -12.88
N LEU A 9 -3.55 -25.13 -13.02
CA LEU A 9 -4.90 -25.51 -12.64
C LEU A 9 -5.13 -25.38 -11.13
N ALA A 10 -4.16 -25.76 -10.31
CA ALA A 10 -4.25 -25.60 -8.86
C ALA A 10 -4.31 -24.11 -8.44
N VAL A 11 -3.47 -23.27 -9.04
CA VAL A 11 -3.50 -21.81 -8.79
C VAL A 11 -4.83 -21.21 -9.26
N ALA A 12 -5.31 -21.58 -10.45
CA ALA A 12 -6.59 -21.10 -10.98
C ALA A 12 -7.77 -21.50 -10.10
N LEU A 13 -7.79 -22.74 -9.59
CA LEU A 13 -8.81 -23.21 -8.66
C LEU A 13 -8.75 -22.43 -7.34
N ILE A 14 -7.56 -22.21 -6.77
CA ILE A 14 -7.39 -21.41 -5.55
C ILE A 14 -7.93 -19.99 -5.75
N VAL A 15 -7.60 -19.33 -6.86
CA VAL A 15 -8.09 -17.98 -7.17
C VAL A 15 -9.61 -17.96 -7.37
N ALA A 16 -10.19 -19.01 -7.96
CA ALA A 16 -11.64 -19.10 -8.22
C ALA A 16 -12.49 -19.24 -6.94
N VAL A 17 -11.94 -19.77 -5.84
CA VAL A 17 -12.66 -19.90 -4.56
C VAL A 17 -12.47 -18.72 -3.62
N VAL A 18 -11.64 -17.73 -3.99
CA VAL A 18 -11.46 -16.53 -3.15
C VAL A 18 -12.77 -15.72 -3.14
N PRO A 19 -13.40 -15.53 -1.97
CA PRO A 19 -14.65 -14.76 -1.90
C PRO A 19 -14.39 -13.32 -2.33
N SER A 20 -15.34 -12.72 -3.07
CA SER A 20 -15.19 -11.36 -3.60
C SER A 20 -14.94 -10.30 -2.50
N GLN A 21 -15.38 -10.60 -1.27
CA GLN A 21 -15.18 -9.77 -0.08
C GLN A 21 -13.72 -9.74 0.42
N ALA A 22 -12.90 -10.71 0.01
CA ALA A 22 -11.48 -10.77 0.31
C ALA A 22 -10.63 -9.83 -0.55
N PHE A 23 -11.19 -9.31 -1.66
CA PHE A 23 -10.50 -8.33 -2.50
C PHE A 23 -10.60 -6.92 -1.93
N ALA A 24 -9.49 -6.19 -1.91
CA ALA A 24 -9.45 -4.80 -1.53
C ALA A 24 -10.13 -3.92 -2.60
N VAL A 25 -11.08 -3.07 -2.17
CA VAL A 25 -11.63 -2.03 -3.03
C VAL A 25 -10.72 -0.82 -2.95
N ASN A 26 -10.26 -0.30 -4.10
CA ASN A 26 -9.45 0.91 -4.12
C ASN A 26 -10.31 2.13 -3.84
N THR A 27 -10.29 2.59 -2.59
CA THR A 27 -10.96 3.81 -2.13
C THR A 27 -10.01 5.01 -2.05
N ALA A 28 -8.80 4.89 -2.60
CA ALA A 28 -7.76 5.89 -2.41
C ALA A 28 -8.00 7.10 -3.31
N THR A 29 -7.81 8.30 -2.74
CA THR A 29 -7.92 9.57 -3.46
C THR A 29 -6.61 10.34 -3.37
N HIS A 30 -6.23 11.03 -4.44
CA HIS A 30 -5.00 11.81 -4.46
C HIS A 30 -5.27 13.23 -3.96
N GLY A 31 -4.41 13.71 -3.06
CA GLY A 31 -4.43 15.08 -2.58
C GLY A 31 -3.66 16.01 -3.50
N LYS A 32 -3.37 17.22 -3.00
CA LYS A 32 -2.52 18.20 -3.69
C LYS A 32 -1.08 18.07 -3.23
N ILE A 33 -0.15 18.21 -4.16
CA ILE A 33 1.26 18.38 -3.84
C ILE A 33 1.45 19.79 -3.28
N THR A 34 2.01 19.88 -2.08
CA THR A 34 2.30 21.13 -1.36
C THR A 34 3.70 21.05 -0.75
N GLY A 35 4.24 22.17 -0.25
CA GLY A 35 5.51 22.13 0.48
C GLY A 35 5.49 21.14 1.65
N LYS A 36 4.36 21.08 2.38
CA LYS A 36 4.13 20.09 3.45
C LYS A 36 4.21 18.66 2.92
N SER A 37 3.55 18.35 1.82
CA SER A 37 3.51 16.98 1.30
C SER A 37 4.85 16.52 0.73
N VAL A 38 5.63 17.44 0.14
CA VAL A 38 7.01 17.19 -0.29
C VAL A 38 7.89 16.78 0.90
N VAL A 39 7.85 17.55 2.00
CA VAL A 39 8.57 17.21 3.24
C VAL A 39 8.08 15.86 3.78
N SER A 40 6.76 15.64 3.80
CA SER A 40 6.18 14.36 4.22
C SER A 40 6.75 13.19 3.41
N GLY A 41 6.79 13.31 2.07
CA GLY A 41 7.27 12.26 1.18
C GLY A 41 8.74 11.95 1.44
N LEU A 42 9.57 12.98 1.63
CA LEU A 42 10.99 12.82 1.98
C LEU A 42 11.17 12.15 3.34
N CYS A 43 10.41 12.54 4.36
CA CYS A 43 10.46 11.87 5.67
C CYS A 43 10.07 10.39 5.56
N SER A 44 9.00 10.08 4.82
CA SER A 44 8.55 8.71 4.55
C SER A 44 9.45 7.91 3.61
N PHE A 45 10.40 8.55 2.92
CA PHE A 45 11.33 7.88 2.01
C PHE A 45 12.75 7.74 2.59
N LEU A 46 13.23 8.73 3.34
CA LEU A 46 14.60 8.80 3.84
C LEU A 46 14.71 8.40 5.31
N ILE A 47 13.76 8.83 6.14
CA ILE A 47 13.83 8.61 7.60
C ILE A 47 13.16 7.28 7.94
N TRP A 48 11.83 7.22 7.90
CA TRP A 48 11.09 6.00 8.26
C TRP A 48 9.74 5.95 7.54
N PRO A 49 9.31 4.80 6.99
CA PRO A 49 8.07 4.73 6.24
C PRO A 49 6.87 4.96 7.18
N GLY A 50 5.88 5.72 6.73
CA GLY A 50 4.72 6.08 7.55
C GLY A 50 4.80 7.45 8.24
N ILE A 51 5.99 8.06 8.37
CA ILE A 51 6.13 9.41 8.94
C ILE A 51 5.42 10.45 8.07
N GLY A 52 5.59 10.37 6.74
CA GLY A 52 4.93 11.27 5.80
C GLY A 52 3.41 11.19 5.87
N GLN A 53 2.87 9.98 6.03
CA GLN A 53 1.44 9.78 6.23
C GLN A 53 0.96 10.42 7.54
N TYR A 54 1.74 10.29 8.63
CA TYR A 54 1.45 10.99 9.88
C TYR A 54 1.50 12.51 9.73
N ILE A 55 2.53 13.06 9.08
CA ILE A 55 2.66 14.50 8.81
C ILE A 55 1.47 15.01 8.00
N ASN A 56 0.99 14.23 7.02
CA ASN A 56 -0.15 14.59 6.18
C ASN A 56 -1.52 14.43 6.85
N ASP A 57 -1.58 14.12 8.14
CA ASP A 57 -2.82 13.91 8.89
C ASP A 57 -3.66 12.75 8.33
N ASN A 58 -3.00 11.74 7.73
CA ASN A 58 -3.67 10.53 7.28
C ASN A 58 -4.13 9.68 8.47
N GLU A 59 -5.09 8.81 8.22
CA GLU A 59 -5.58 7.86 9.22
C GLU A 59 -4.46 7.04 9.87
N THR A 60 -4.53 6.86 11.19
CA THR A 60 -3.54 6.11 11.97
C THR A 60 -3.26 4.71 11.41
N LYS A 61 -4.30 4.01 10.92
CA LYS A 61 -4.16 2.67 10.32
C LYS A 61 -3.26 2.68 9.08
N LYS A 62 -3.30 3.76 8.30
CA LYS A 62 -2.43 3.95 7.15
C LYS A 62 -0.98 4.15 7.59
N ASN A 63 -0.75 4.97 8.61
CA ASN A 63 0.59 5.21 9.16
C ASN A 63 1.25 3.88 9.57
N TRP A 64 0.49 3.01 10.27
CA TRP A 64 0.94 1.66 10.63
C TRP A 64 1.17 0.76 9.43
N THR A 65 0.30 0.79 8.42
CA THR A 65 0.47 0.02 7.18
C THR A 65 1.82 0.35 6.53
N HIS A 66 2.14 1.62 6.41
CA HIS A 66 3.41 2.05 5.84
C HIS A 66 4.58 1.77 6.77
N ALA A 67 4.45 1.96 8.08
CA ALA A 67 5.51 1.67 9.03
C ALA A 67 5.90 0.18 9.07
N ALA A 68 4.93 -0.73 8.93
CA ALA A 68 5.17 -2.16 8.95
C ALA A 68 5.66 -2.71 7.60
N ILE A 69 4.99 -2.35 6.51
CA ILE A 69 5.26 -2.95 5.19
C ILE A 69 6.35 -2.16 4.45
N GLY A 70 6.47 -0.85 4.70
CA GLY A 70 7.37 0.05 3.99
C GLY A 70 8.86 -0.20 4.22
N LEU A 71 9.23 -1.09 5.14
CA LEU A 71 10.63 -1.53 5.31
C LEU A 71 11.09 -2.46 4.18
N PHE A 72 10.15 -3.13 3.50
CA PHE A 72 10.46 -4.04 2.40
C PHE A 72 10.40 -3.30 1.06
N PRO A 73 11.38 -3.47 0.16
CA PRO A 73 11.22 -3.04 -1.23
C PRO A 73 10.05 -3.80 -1.90
N PRO A 74 9.25 -3.16 -2.79
CA PRO A 74 9.29 -1.77 -3.26
C PRO A 74 8.51 -0.78 -2.36
N PHE A 75 8.01 -1.23 -1.21
CA PHE A 75 7.06 -0.49 -0.37
C PHE A 75 7.65 0.76 0.30
N ARG A 76 8.99 0.87 0.39
CA ARG A 76 9.67 2.10 0.80
C ARG A 76 9.44 3.26 -0.16
N PHE A 77 9.59 3.01 -1.46
CA PHE A 77 9.30 3.99 -2.51
C PHE A 77 7.82 4.34 -2.53
N TRP A 78 6.97 3.33 -2.38
CA TRP A 78 5.54 3.54 -2.25
C TRP A 78 5.18 4.44 -1.06
N SER A 79 5.81 4.26 0.11
CA SER A 79 5.57 5.12 1.28
C SER A 79 5.97 6.58 1.05
N GLY A 80 7.12 6.81 0.41
CA GLY A 80 7.55 8.14 0.02
C GLY A 80 6.62 8.82 -1.00
N TRP A 81 6.30 8.09 -2.07
CA TRP A 81 5.37 8.55 -3.10
C TRP A 81 3.99 8.88 -2.51
N ASP A 82 3.43 7.97 -1.71
CA ASP A 82 2.12 8.11 -1.09
C ASP A 82 2.04 9.36 -0.17
N GLY A 83 3.14 9.68 0.52
CA GLY A 83 3.28 10.91 1.29
C GLY A 83 3.43 12.16 0.40
N LEU A 84 4.18 12.08 -0.70
CA LEU A 84 4.36 13.19 -1.64
C LEU A 84 3.04 13.67 -2.25
N ILE A 85 2.23 12.72 -2.75
CA ILE A 85 0.95 13.02 -3.40
C ILE A 85 -0.20 13.23 -2.41
N ASN A 86 0.11 13.24 -1.10
CA ASN A 86 -0.87 13.35 -0.02
C ASN A 86 -2.07 12.42 -0.26
N ARG A 87 -1.79 11.13 -0.55
CA ARG A 87 -2.85 10.17 -0.87
C ARG A 87 -3.65 9.87 0.39
N GLN A 88 -4.97 9.88 0.27
CA GLN A 88 -5.90 9.42 1.30
C GLN A 88 -6.36 7.99 0.99
N GLY A 89 -6.74 7.23 2.02
CA GLY A 89 -7.02 5.80 1.88
C GLY A 89 -5.76 5.00 1.51
N GLY A 90 -5.93 3.80 0.95
CA GLY A 90 -4.78 2.95 0.60
C GLY A 90 -4.04 2.41 1.83
N ARG A 91 -4.80 1.95 2.81
CA ARG A 91 -4.38 1.24 4.02
C ARG A 91 -4.64 -0.25 3.85
N TRP A 92 -3.92 -1.09 4.59
CA TRP A 92 -4.20 -2.51 4.57
C TRP A 92 -5.33 -2.85 5.55
N ASP A 93 -6.47 -3.29 5.01
CA ASP A 93 -7.65 -3.69 5.79
C ASP A 93 -7.74 -5.21 6.02
N GLY A 94 -6.63 -5.96 5.87
CA GLY A 94 -6.62 -7.42 5.96
C GLY A 94 -7.22 -8.11 4.73
N LYS A 95 -7.37 -7.36 3.63
CA LYS A 95 -7.86 -7.81 2.32
C LYS A 95 -6.71 -7.83 1.32
N ILE A 96 -6.80 -8.71 0.32
CA ILE A 96 -5.81 -8.92 -0.74
C ILE A 96 -6.12 -8.01 -1.92
#